data_AF-A0A9E3U9C9-F1
#
_entry.id   AF-A0A9E3U9C9-F1
#
_cell.length_a   1.000
_cell.length_b   1.000
_cell.length_c   1.000
_cell.angle_alpha   90.00
_cell.angle_beta   90.00
_cell.angle_gamma   90.00
#
_symmetry.space_group_name_H-M   'P 1'
#
loop_
_entity.id
_entity.type
_entity.pdbx_description
1 polymer ?
#
loop_
_entity_poly.entity_id
_entity_poly.type
_entity_poly.pdbx_seq_one_letter_code
_entity_poly.pdbx_strand_id
1 'polypeptide(L)'
;MRKNIVRVGQVFASGCIVYVVMAACGGGAGSGDDVVGGSSGASSSSSGGSGGPVPPALADDWHQAGSRLKLRYYESSDGAKQFATWFDSARGDECSFALHADGAFRCVPNTTTVAGYFADAGCATPVAFRGKSSAAQPKYAASSDPGTNAQRRFPVTSPFGGASIWSGRPGACSGPTPVASFSAFDLFTLGVEIPGTEFVDAAVKTAP
;
A
#
# COMPACT_ATOMS: atom_id res chain seq x y z
N MET A 1 35.39 23.27 51.06
CA MET A 1 34.16 23.03 51.84
C MET A 1 33.27 24.26 51.79
N ARG A 2 32.24 24.28 50.93
CA ARG A 2 31.09 25.20 51.00
C ARG A 2 29.86 24.42 50.56
N LYS A 3 28.97 24.18 51.52
CA LYS A 3 27.64 23.59 51.34
C LYS A 3 26.73 24.65 50.72
N ASN A 4 25.92 24.29 49.73
CA ASN A 4 24.67 24.99 49.44
C ASN A 4 23.57 23.97 49.17
N ILE A 5 22.57 24.04 50.04
CA ILE A 5 21.30 23.33 50.05
C ILE A 5 20.29 24.25 49.34
N VAL A 6 19.55 23.76 48.34
CA VAL A 6 18.22 24.30 48.02
C VAL A 6 17.24 23.16 47.69
N ARG A 7 16.11 23.26 48.39
CA ARG A 7 14.84 22.50 48.43
C ARG A 7 14.12 22.41 47.06
N VAL A 8 13.49 21.29 46.69
CA VAL A 8 12.09 20.84 46.99
C VAL A 8 10.99 21.75 46.41
N GLY A 9 10.11 21.18 45.57
CA GLY A 9 8.79 21.71 45.18
C GLY A 9 8.27 21.13 43.85
N GLN A 10 7.46 20.05 43.88
CA GLN A 10 6.00 20.00 43.62
C GLN A 10 5.57 20.21 42.15
N VAL A 11 5.12 19.16 41.45
CA VAL A 11 3.73 18.63 41.35
C VAL A 11 2.79 19.56 40.57
N PHE A 12 2.40 19.15 39.36
CA PHE A 12 1.01 19.28 38.87
C PHE A 12 0.66 18.08 37.99
N ALA A 13 -0.21 17.23 38.55
CA ALA A 13 -1.05 16.30 37.81
C ALA A 13 -2.24 17.08 37.23
N SER A 14 -2.55 16.84 35.97
CA SER A 14 -3.83 17.24 35.33
C SER A 14 -3.98 16.33 34.10
N GLY A 15 -4.92 15.39 33.99
CA GLY A 15 -6.20 15.25 34.66
C GLY A 15 -7.33 15.55 33.68
N CYS A 16 -7.80 14.49 33.00
CA CYS A 16 -9.11 14.34 32.34
C CYS A 16 -9.49 15.24 31.15
N ILE A 17 -9.94 14.61 30.05
CA ILE A 17 -11.33 14.65 29.60
C ILE A 17 -11.51 13.54 28.53
N VAL A 18 -12.33 12.56 28.86
CA VAL A 18 -12.81 11.51 27.95
C VAL A 18 -14.19 11.97 27.49
N TYR A 19 -14.37 12.23 26.19
CA TYR A 19 -15.69 12.39 25.58
C TYR A 19 -16.10 11.06 24.95
N VAL A 20 -17.06 10.37 25.58
CA VAL A 20 -17.81 9.28 24.96
C VAL A 20 -19.07 9.90 24.35
N VAL A 21 -19.18 9.89 23.03
CA VAL A 21 -20.42 10.19 22.31
C VAL A 21 -21.07 8.86 21.96
N MET A 22 -22.12 8.50 22.70
CA MET A 22 -23.03 7.40 22.38
C MET A 22 -24.05 7.91 21.35
N ALA A 23 -23.91 7.50 20.09
CA ALA A 23 -24.95 7.66 19.08
C ALA A 23 -25.72 6.35 18.95
N ALA A 24 -26.92 6.33 19.53
CA ALA A 24 -27.92 5.28 19.38
C ALA A 24 -28.88 5.64 18.24
N CYS A 25 -29.05 4.73 17.29
CA CYS A 25 -30.20 4.63 16.40
C CYS A 25 -30.34 3.11 16.16
N GLY A 26 -31.34 2.41 16.67
CA GLY A 26 -32.77 2.69 16.55
C GLY A 26 -33.31 1.63 15.60
N GLY A 27 -33.82 0.52 16.16
CA GLY A 27 -34.21 -0.68 15.43
C GLY A 27 -35.48 -0.51 14.59
N GLY A 28 -35.59 -1.37 13.58
CA GLY A 28 -36.81 -1.60 12.80
C GLY A 28 -36.84 -3.06 12.40
N ALA A 29 -37.37 -3.90 13.29
CA ALA A 29 -37.84 -5.23 12.96
C ALA A 29 -39.22 -5.09 12.30
N GLY A 30 -39.38 -5.63 11.09
CA GLY A 30 -40.66 -5.80 10.42
C GLY A 30 -40.80 -7.25 9.99
N SER A 31 -41.71 -7.97 10.65
CA SER A 31 -42.13 -9.33 10.36
C SER A 31 -43.49 -9.31 9.63
N GLY A 32 -43.76 -10.34 8.83
CA GLY A 32 -45.07 -10.70 8.26
C GLY A 32 -45.19 -10.37 6.76
N ASP A 33 -45.77 -11.19 5.88
CA ASP A 33 -46.53 -12.43 6.02
C ASP A 33 -46.54 -13.17 4.67
N ASP A 34 -46.88 -14.46 4.73
CA ASP A 34 -47.10 -15.41 3.65
C ASP A 34 -48.08 -14.94 2.56
N VAL A 35 -47.74 -15.21 1.28
CA VAL A 35 -48.73 -15.31 0.20
C VAL A 35 -48.56 -16.61 -0.58
N VAL A 36 -49.70 -17.28 -0.68
CA VAL A 36 -50.04 -18.55 -1.32
C VAL A 36 -49.66 -18.59 -2.81
N GLY A 37 -49.31 -19.79 -3.27
CA GLY A 37 -48.89 -20.08 -4.64
C GLY A 37 -49.90 -19.77 -5.75
N GLY A 38 -49.34 -19.61 -6.94
CA GLY A 38 -50.06 -19.47 -8.20
C GLY A 38 -49.13 -19.80 -9.37
N SER A 39 -49.12 -21.07 -9.78
CA SER A 39 -48.55 -21.48 -11.06
C SER A 39 -49.45 -20.97 -12.19
N SER A 40 -49.01 -19.92 -12.87
CA SER A 40 -49.47 -19.59 -14.22
C SER A 40 -48.25 -19.25 -15.05
N GLY A 41 -47.89 -20.18 -15.94
CA GLY A 41 -46.89 -19.96 -16.97
C GLY A 41 -47.29 -18.75 -17.82
N ALA A 42 -46.53 -17.68 -17.66
CA ALA A 42 -46.40 -16.66 -18.67
C ALA A 42 -45.00 -16.84 -19.25
N SER A 43 -44.95 -17.49 -20.41
CA SER A 43 -43.87 -17.31 -21.36
C SER A 43 -43.81 -15.84 -21.72
N SER A 44 -43.06 -15.05 -20.95
CA SER A 44 -42.56 -13.77 -21.42
C SER A 44 -41.56 -14.11 -22.51
N SER A 45 -42.06 -14.13 -23.75
CA SER A 45 -41.27 -13.89 -24.94
C SER A 45 -40.33 -12.72 -24.62
N SER A 46 -39.07 -13.02 -24.37
CA SER A 46 -37.99 -12.05 -24.36
C SER A 46 -37.93 -11.53 -25.80
N SER A 47 -38.74 -10.53 -26.06
CA SER A 47 -38.63 -9.67 -27.22
C SER A 47 -37.17 -9.26 -27.29
N GLY A 48 -36.47 -9.81 -28.28
CA GLY A 48 -35.08 -9.53 -28.56
C GLY A 48 -34.92 -8.05 -28.75
N GLY A 49 -34.62 -7.36 -27.65
CA GLY A 49 -34.00 -6.05 -27.67
C GLY A 49 -32.70 -6.27 -28.41
N SER A 50 -32.71 -5.88 -29.68
CA SER A 50 -31.54 -5.79 -30.52
C SER A 50 -30.68 -4.73 -29.86
N GLY A 51 -29.92 -5.14 -28.84
CA GLY A 51 -28.91 -4.33 -28.20
C GLY A 51 -28.01 -3.87 -29.32
N GLY A 52 -28.18 -2.62 -29.74
CA GLY A 52 -27.30 -2.02 -30.73
C GLY A 52 -25.85 -2.23 -30.28
N PRO A 53 -24.89 -2.21 -31.22
CA PRO A 53 -23.49 -2.33 -30.88
C PRO A 53 -23.19 -1.40 -29.70
N VAL A 54 -22.70 -1.98 -28.60
CA VAL A 54 -22.16 -1.17 -27.51
C VAL A 54 -21.13 -0.27 -28.19
N PRO A 55 -21.22 1.06 -28.05
CA PRO A 55 -20.25 1.96 -28.65
C PRO A 55 -18.85 1.45 -28.31
N PRO A 56 -17.88 1.53 -29.23
CA PRO A 56 -16.51 1.15 -28.92
C PRO A 56 -16.14 1.81 -27.60
N ALA A 57 -15.79 0.99 -26.60
CA ALA A 57 -15.15 1.53 -25.42
C ALA A 57 -14.00 2.39 -25.92
N LEU A 58 -13.79 3.58 -25.35
CA LEU A 58 -12.79 4.59 -25.76
C LEU A 58 -11.33 4.11 -25.61
N ALA A 59 -11.10 2.79 -25.70
CA ALA A 59 -9.82 2.13 -25.69
C ALA A 59 -8.82 2.82 -26.61
N ASP A 60 -9.21 3.21 -27.82
CA ASP A 60 -8.21 3.71 -28.78
C ASP A 60 -7.63 5.09 -28.39
N ASP A 61 -8.38 5.92 -27.65
CA ASP A 61 -7.95 7.26 -27.25
C ASP A 61 -7.23 7.29 -25.89
N TRP A 62 -7.52 6.35 -24.99
CA TRP A 62 -7.01 6.37 -23.61
C TRP A 62 -5.68 5.63 -23.45
N HIS A 63 -5.26 4.89 -24.47
CA HIS A 63 -4.02 4.10 -24.47
C HIS A 63 -2.82 4.81 -25.11
N GLN A 64 -2.86 6.13 -25.30
CA GLN A 64 -1.68 6.87 -25.78
C GLN A 64 -0.56 6.85 -24.73
N ALA A 65 0.30 5.84 -24.83
CA ALA A 65 1.47 5.71 -23.98
C ALA A 65 2.45 6.86 -24.27
N GLY A 66 2.82 7.60 -23.22
CA GLY A 66 3.88 8.60 -23.28
C GLY A 66 5.23 7.97 -23.65
N SER A 67 6.28 8.79 -23.82
CA SER A 67 7.62 8.30 -24.17
C SER A 67 8.21 7.38 -23.09
N ARG A 68 7.96 7.69 -21.81
CA ARG A 68 8.46 6.93 -20.65
C ARG A 68 7.47 5.89 -20.13
N LEU A 69 6.25 6.32 -19.78
CA LEU A 69 5.24 5.41 -19.22
C LEU A 69 4.52 4.65 -20.33
N LYS A 70 4.64 3.32 -20.31
CA LYS A 70 4.06 2.41 -21.30
C LYS A 70 2.96 1.57 -20.66
N LEU A 71 1.87 1.39 -21.39
CA LEU A 71 0.84 0.42 -21.05
C LEU A 71 1.31 -0.97 -21.47
N ARG A 72 1.20 -1.96 -20.59
CA ARG A 72 1.33 -3.38 -20.94
C ARG A 72 -0.03 -4.04 -20.86
N TYR A 73 -0.31 -4.90 -21.83
CA TYR A 73 -1.58 -5.60 -21.95
C TYR A 73 -1.35 -7.06 -22.35
N TYR A 74 -2.30 -7.92 -22.01
CA TYR A 74 -2.43 -9.25 -22.58
C TYR A 74 -3.18 -9.15 -23.91
N GLU A 75 -2.80 -9.96 -24.89
CA GLU A 75 -3.49 -10.08 -26.17
C GLU A 75 -3.84 -11.55 -26.40
N SER A 76 -5.12 -11.85 -26.64
CA SER A 76 -5.58 -13.19 -26.99
C SER A 76 -5.46 -13.45 -28.49
N SER A 77 -5.62 -14.70 -28.90
CA SER A 77 -5.49 -15.13 -30.31
C SER A 77 -6.49 -14.49 -31.27
N ASP A 78 -7.59 -13.96 -30.75
CA ASP A 78 -8.61 -13.21 -31.49
C ASP A 78 -8.36 -11.69 -31.50
N GLY A 79 -7.26 -11.23 -30.90
CA GLY A 79 -6.86 -9.82 -30.84
C GLY A 79 -7.47 -9.02 -29.70
N ALA A 80 -8.24 -9.64 -28.80
CA ALA A 80 -8.76 -8.92 -27.63
C ALA A 80 -7.61 -8.53 -26.67
N LYS A 81 -7.67 -7.31 -26.13
CA LYS A 81 -6.62 -6.74 -25.28
C LYS A 81 -7.14 -6.45 -23.88
N GLN A 82 -6.38 -6.89 -22.87
CA GLN A 82 -6.69 -6.65 -21.45
C GLN A 82 -5.52 -5.93 -20.78
N PHE A 83 -5.79 -4.82 -20.08
CA PHE A 83 -4.77 -4.13 -19.30
C PHE A 83 -4.10 -5.08 -18.30
N ALA A 84 -2.76 -5.09 -18.29
CA ALA A 84 -1.95 -5.89 -17.39
C ALA A 84 -1.29 -5.01 -16.32
N THR A 85 -0.49 -4.02 -16.74
CA THR A 85 0.26 -3.16 -15.81
C THR A 85 0.83 -1.93 -16.51
N TRP A 86 1.38 -0.99 -15.74
CA TRP A 86 2.22 0.09 -16.26
C TRP A 86 3.69 -0.30 -16.25
N PHE A 87 4.47 0.24 -17.19
CA PHE A 87 5.90 0.02 -17.31
C PHE A 87 6.63 1.34 -17.49
N ASP A 88 7.57 1.62 -16.59
CA ASP A 88 8.48 2.77 -16.70
C ASP A 88 9.70 2.35 -17.53
N SER A 89 9.71 2.74 -18.81
CA SER A 89 10.77 2.32 -19.75
C SER A 89 12.15 2.89 -19.42
N ALA A 90 12.22 4.02 -18.71
CA ALA A 90 13.50 4.61 -18.30
C ALA A 90 14.15 3.82 -17.15
N ARG A 91 13.34 3.16 -16.32
CA ARG A 91 13.80 2.37 -15.17
C ARG A 91 13.83 0.86 -15.45
N GLY A 92 13.12 0.43 -16.49
CA GLY A 92 12.95 -0.97 -16.85
C GLY A 92 12.10 -1.74 -15.85
N ASP A 93 11.12 -1.09 -15.21
CA ASP A 93 10.35 -1.66 -14.11
C ASP A 93 8.84 -1.58 -14.38
N GLU A 94 8.12 -2.63 -13.98
CA GLU A 94 6.66 -2.57 -13.85
C GLU A 94 6.29 -1.74 -12.60
N CYS A 95 5.24 -0.94 -12.72
CA CYS A 95 4.82 -0.04 -11.65
C CYS A 95 3.30 0.08 -11.55
N SER A 96 2.85 0.59 -10.41
CA SER A 96 1.47 1.02 -10.18
C SER A 96 1.48 2.41 -9.56
N PHE A 97 0.40 3.16 -9.78
CA PHE A 97 0.26 4.48 -9.18
C PHE A 97 -0.06 4.34 -7.69
N ALA A 98 0.80 4.89 -6.84
CA ALA A 98 0.58 5.00 -5.41
C ALA A 98 1.00 6.40 -4.93
N LEU A 99 0.43 6.83 -3.82
CA LEU A 99 0.86 8.04 -3.14
C LEU A 99 2.29 7.83 -2.64
N HIS A 100 3.21 8.72 -3.03
CA HIS A 100 4.59 8.69 -2.60
C HIS A 100 4.84 9.67 -1.43
N ALA A 101 5.97 9.54 -0.74
CA ALA A 101 6.31 10.34 0.45
C ALA A 101 6.40 11.86 0.21
N ASP A 102 6.50 12.30 -1.04
CA ASP A 102 6.44 13.71 -1.43
C ASP A 102 5.00 14.22 -1.67
N GLY A 103 3.99 13.39 -1.43
CA GLY A 103 2.57 13.74 -1.57
C GLY A 103 2.02 13.64 -2.99
N ALA A 104 2.82 13.22 -3.97
CA ALA A 104 2.35 13.03 -5.34
C ALA A 104 1.97 11.56 -5.60
N PHE A 105 0.97 11.33 -6.47
CA PHE A 105 0.77 10.00 -7.05
C PHE A 105 1.86 9.74 -8.08
N ARG A 106 2.56 8.62 -7.91
CA ARG A 106 3.69 8.26 -8.76
C ARG A 106 3.62 6.80 -9.19
N CYS A 107 4.09 6.51 -10.40
CA CYS A 107 4.26 5.14 -10.84
C CYS A 107 5.49 4.54 -10.15
N VAL A 108 5.26 3.87 -9.03
CA VAL A 108 6.31 3.29 -8.19
C VAL A 108 6.40 1.79 -8.42
N PRO A 109 7.60 1.17 -8.38
CA PRO A 109 7.75 -0.25 -8.58
C PRO A 109 6.86 -1.07 -7.62
N ASN A 110 6.22 -2.10 -8.17
CA ASN A 110 5.51 -3.09 -7.37
C ASN A 110 6.52 -3.88 -6.55
N THR A 111 6.29 -4.03 -5.23
CA THR A 111 7.21 -4.78 -4.35
C THR A 111 6.43 -5.61 -3.34
N THR A 112 6.98 -6.78 -3.04
CA THR A 112 6.52 -7.68 -1.97
C THR A 112 7.42 -7.62 -0.74
N THR A 113 8.47 -6.81 -0.79
CA THR A 113 9.47 -6.65 0.26
C THR A 113 9.16 -5.41 1.06
N VAL A 114 9.02 -5.56 2.39
CA VAL A 114 8.58 -4.49 3.27
C VAL A 114 9.73 -4.08 4.18
N ALA A 115 10.03 -2.78 4.23
CA ALA A 115 10.93 -2.18 5.20
C ALA A 115 10.14 -1.88 6.49
N GLY A 116 10.53 -2.53 7.59
CA GLY A 116 9.83 -2.41 8.87
C GLY A 116 10.66 -2.74 10.12
N TYR A 117 11.91 -3.18 9.93
CA TYR A 117 12.88 -3.41 11.00
C TYR A 117 14.10 -2.53 10.81
N PHE A 118 15.02 -2.56 11.77
CA PHE A 118 16.21 -1.74 11.75
C PHE A 118 17.46 -2.51 12.15
N ALA A 119 18.60 -2.08 11.61
CA ALA A 119 19.94 -2.62 11.87
C ALA A 119 20.69 -1.85 12.97
N ASP A 120 20.04 -0.90 13.66
CA ASP A 120 20.61 -0.20 14.81
C ASP A 120 19.56 0.11 15.90
N ALA A 121 20.03 0.30 17.14
CA ALA A 121 19.21 0.62 18.31
C ALA A 121 18.56 2.01 18.25
N GLY A 122 18.94 2.85 17.29
CA GLY A 122 18.32 4.15 17.03
C GLY A 122 17.15 4.07 16.05
N CYS A 123 16.86 2.89 15.48
CA CYS A 123 15.90 2.72 14.40
C CYS A 123 16.19 3.65 13.21
N ALA A 124 17.47 3.80 12.83
CA ALA A 124 17.90 4.71 11.76
C ALA A 124 18.17 3.98 10.43
N THR A 125 18.65 2.76 10.46
CA THR A 125 19.10 1.97 9.30
C THR A 125 18.05 0.91 8.99
N PRO A 126 17.22 1.10 7.96
CA PRO A 126 16.11 0.19 7.71
C PRO A 126 16.61 -1.16 7.20
N VAL A 127 15.93 -2.21 7.66
CA VAL A 127 16.05 -3.59 7.21
C VAL A 127 14.70 -3.99 6.65
N ALA A 128 14.72 -4.53 5.44
CA ALA A 128 13.53 -5.07 4.82
C ALA A 128 13.42 -6.58 5.05
N PHE A 129 12.19 -7.07 4.97
CA PHE A 129 11.89 -8.48 5.05
C PHE A 129 10.93 -8.87 3.93
N ARG A 130 11.03 -10.14 3.50
CA ARG A 130 10.09 -10.78 2.59
C ARG A 130 9.86 -12.20 3.07
N GLY A 131 8.65 -12.73 2.94
CA GLY A 131 8.42 -14.15 3.16
C GLY A 131 9.35 -14.97 2.26
N LYS A 132 9.92 -16.05 2.79
CA LYS A 132 10.81 -16.92 2.00
C LYS A 132 10.12 -17.38 0.72
N SER A 133 10.85 -17.29 -0.38
CA SER A 133 10.36 -17.71 -1.70
C SER A 133 11.52 -18.14 -2.59
N SER A 134 11.25 -19.00 -3.57
CA SER A 134 12.22 -19.35 -4.61
C SER A 134 12.44 -18.23 -5.64
N ALA A 135 11.73 -17.11 -5.53
CA ALA A 135 11.89 -15.98 -6.42
C ALA A 135 13.24 -15.29 -6.19
N ALA A 136 13.77 -14.70 -7.27
CA ALA A 136 14.99 -13.91 -7.24
C ALA A 136 14.97 -12.83 -6.16
N GLN A 137 16.17 -12.34 -5.80
CA GLN A 137 16.32 -11.23 -4.86
C GLN A 137 15.46 -10.04 -5.33
N PRO A 138 14.66 -9.43 -4.43
CA PRO A 138 13.85 -8.29 -4.81
C PRO A 138 14.76 -7.10 -5.13
N LYS A 139 14.42 -6.33 -6.17
CA LYS A 139 15.17 -5.11 -6.55
C LYS A 139 14.87 -3.93 -5.60
N TYR A 140 13.64 -3.87 -5.08
CA TYR A 140 13.16 -2.77 -4.25
C TYR A 140 12.43 -3.27 -3.01
N ALA A 141 12.44 -2.44 -1.96
CA ALA A 141 11.57 -2.55 -0.80
C ALA A 141 10.73 -1.28 -0.64
N ALA A 142 9.59 -1.41 0.03
CA ALA A 142 8.72 -0.28 0.38
C ALA A 142 8.55 -0.16 1.89
N SER A 143 8.48 1.08 2.38
CA SER A 143 7.88 1.41 3.68
C SER A 143 6.65 2.29 3.45
N SER A 144 5.79 2.38 4.45
CA SER A 144 4.68 3.34 4.47
C SER A 144 4.90 4.36 5.58
N ASP A 145 4.54 5.61 5.30
CA ASP A 145 4.52 6.66 6.30
C ASP A 145 3.31 6.50 7.21
N PRO A 146 3.50 6.50 8.54
CA PRO A 146 2.42 6.35 9.49
C PRO A 146 1.35 7.44 9.26
N GLY A 147 0.10 7.01 9.05
CA GLY A 147 -1.08 7.89 8.99
C GLY A 147 -1.42 8.45 7.60
N THR A 148 -0.57 8.32 6.58
CA THR A 148 -0.84 8.87 5.24
C THR A 148 -0.96 7.81 4.14
N ASN A 149 -0.54 6.56 4.41
CA ASN A 149 -0.35 5.50 3.41
C ASN A 149 0.64 5.88 2.28
N ALA A 150 1.33 7.02 2.40
CA ALA A 150 2.34 7.42 1.45
C ALA A 150 3.49 6.42 1.51
N GLN A 151 3.95 5.97 0.36
CA GLN A 151 4.96 4.92 0.28
C GLN A 151 6.32 5.48 -0.07
N ARG A 152 7.36 4.93 0.56
CA ARG A 152 8.76 5.15 0.18
C ARG A 152 9.27 3.97 -0.64
N ARG A 153 10.37 4.18 -1.36
CA ARG A 153 11.05 3.13 -2.14
C ARG A 153 12.52 3.14 -1.83
N PHE A 154 13.08 1.96 -1.60
CA PHE A 154 14.49 1.76 -1.32
C PHE A 154 15.03 0.67 -2.25
N PRO A 155 16.24 0.83 -2.81
CA PRO A 155 16.90 -0.27 -3.49
C PRO A 155 17.32 -1.31 -2.45
N VAL A 156 17.12 -2.58 -2.77
CA VAL A 156 17.66 -3.70 -1.99
C VAL A 156 19.10 -3.94 -2.45
N THR A 157 20.04 -3.97 -1.51
CA THR A 157 21.47 -4.05 -1.84
C THR A 157 22.03 -5.46 -1.62
N SER A 158 21.73 -6.09 -0.50
CA SER A 158 22.25 -7.41 -0.14
C SER A 158 21.36 -8.12 0.88
N PRO A 159 21.48 -9.45 1.04
CA PRO A 159 20.95 -10.13 2.23
C PRO A 159 21.50 -9.50 3.51
N PHE A 160 20.66 -9.39 4.54
CA PHE A 160 21.06 -8.85 5.83
C PHE A 160 21.96 -9.85 6.58
N GLY A 161 23.17 -9.42 6.94
CA GLY A 161 24.15 -10.26 7.64
C GLY A 161 24.19 -10.08 9.17
N GLY A 162 23.35 -9.23 9.75
CA GLY A 162 23.35 -8.97 11.19
C GLY A 162 22.71 -10.11 12.00
N ALA A 163 23.16 -10.27 13.25
CA ALA A 163 22.63 -11.32 14.15
C ALA A 163 21.33 -10.92 14.85
N SER A 164 20.96 -9.63 14.83
CA SER A 164 19.74 -9.14 15.45
C SER A 164 19.21 -7.91 14.73
N ILE A 165 17.93 -7.63 14.92
CA ILE A 165 17.22 -6.48 14.39
C ILE A 165 16.48 -5.75 15.51
N TRP A 166 16.16 -4.48 15.26
CA TRP A 166 15.35 -3.65 16.12
C TRP A 166 14.02 -3.30 15.44
N SER A 167 13.03 -2.92 16.23
CA SER A 167 11.71 -2.48 15.75
C SER A 167 11.25 -1.23 16.48
N GLY A 168 10.38 -0.44 15.83
CA GLY A 168 9.87 0.81 16.39
C GLY A 168 10.10 1.98 15.46
N ARG A 169 10.47 3.14 16.03
CA ARG A 169 10.69 4.39 15.30
C ARG A 169 11.86 5.16 15.92
N PRO A 170 12.46 6.12 15.20
CA PRO A 170 13.45 7.01 15.78
C PRO A 170 12.97 7.61 17.11
N GLY A 171 13.77 7.47 18.17
CA GLY A 171 13.44 7.92 19.53
C GLY A 171 12.54 6.99 20.35
N ALA A 172 12.00 5.91 19.78
CA ALA A 172 11.22 4.89 20.48
C ALA A 172 11.47 3.50 19.84
N CYS A 173 12.73 3.05 19.92
CA CYS A 173 13.21 1.81 19.34
C CYS A 173 13.26 0.70 20.41
N SER A 174 12.96 -0.54 20.04
CA SER A 174 12.92 -1.71 20.91
C SER A 174 13.75 -2.86 20.32
N GLY A 175 14.36 -3.67 21.18
CA GLY A 175 15.20 -4.81 20.80
C GLY A 175 16.53 -4.86 21.57
N PRO A 176 17.54 -5.58 21.07
CA PRO A 176 17.54 -6.33 19.81
C PRO A 176 16.74 -7.65 19.89
N THR A 177 16.11 -8.04 18.78
CA THR A 177 15.51 -9.36 18.58
C THR A 177 16.41 -10.21 17.69
N PRO A 178 16.76 -11.46 18.07
CA PRO A 178 17.61 -12.33 17.24
C PRO A 178 16.99 -12.59 15.87
N VAL A 179 17.79 -12.53 14.80
CA VAL A 179 17.31 -12.85 13.43
C VAL A 179 16.85 -14.29 13.29
N ALA A 180 17.34 -15.20 14.15
CA ALA A 180 16.90 -16.59 14.20
C ALA A 180 15.39 -16.73 14.48
N SER A 181 14.78 -15.74 15.15
CA SER A 181 13.33 -15.69 15.38
C SER A 181 12.52 -15.38 14.11
N PHE A 182 13.18 -14.95 13.02
CA PHE A 182 12.59 -14.61 11.73
C PHE A 182 12.84 -15.68 10.65
N SER A 183 12.90 -16.94 11.04
CA SER A 183 13.27 -18.06 10.16
C SER A 183 12.36 -18.25 8.92
N ALA A 184 11.14 -17.70 8.93
CA ALA A 184 10.21 -17.69 7.80
C ALA A 184 10.46 -16.58 6.77
N PHE A 185 11.40 -15.67 7.05
CA PHE A 185 11.66 -14.49 6.23
C PHE A 185 13.10 -14.46 5.73
N ASP A 186 13.27 -13.85 4.56
CA ASP A 186 14.55 -13.34 4.09
C ASP A 186 14.65 -11.88 4.51
N LEU A 187 15.78 -11.51 5.12
CA LEU A 187 16.07 -10.15 5.56
C LEU A 187 17.06 -9.50 4.60
N PHE A 188 16.90 -8.21 4.33
CA PHE A 188 17.68 -7.48 3.35
C PHE A 188 18.16 -6.12 3.88
N THR A 189 19.39 -5.78 3.52
CA THR A 189 19.93 -4.44 3.66
C THR A 189 19.39 -3.56 2.54
N LEU A 190 19.10 -2.29 2.87
CA LEU A 190 18.58 -1.30 1.94
C LEU A 190 19.62 -0.23 1.65
N GLY A 191 19.56 0.35 0.45
CA GLY A 191 20.28 1.57 0.13
C GLY A 191 19.48 2.82 0.53
N VAL A 192 19.94 3.97 0.04
CA VAL A 192 19.29 5.26 0.28
C VAL A 192 17.90 5.28 -0.36
N GLU A 193 16.95 5.96 0.28
CA GLU A 193 15.61 6.21 -0.27
C GLU A 193 15.72 6.80 -1.69
N ILE A 194 14.92 6.27 -2.61
CA ILE A 194 14.80 6.79 -3.96
C ILE A 194 13.84 7.99 -3.90
N PRO A 195 14.29 9.21 -4.25
CA PRO A 195 13.42 10.38 -4.23
C PRO A 195 12.21 10.19 -5.15
N GLY A 196 11.07 10.76 -4.75
CA GLY A 196 9.85 10.69 -5.55
C GLY A 196 10.02 11.17 -6.98
N THR A 197 10.82 12.22 -7.19
CA THR A 197 11.12 12.80 -8.50
C THR A 197 11.75 11.84 -9.50
N GLU A 198 12.29 10.71 -9.03
CA GLU A 198 12.79 9.63 -9.88
C GLU A 198 11.69 8.79 -10.54
N PHE A 199 10.43 8.94 -10.10
CA PHE A 199 9.27 8.23 -10.64
C PHE A 199 8.34 9.18 -11.39
N VAL A 200 7.66 8.67 -12.43
CA VAL A 200 6.67 9.43 -13.21
C VAL A 200 5.49 9.81 -12.32
N ASP A 201 5.11 11.07 -12.33
CA ASP A 201 3.94 11.59 -11.62
C ASP A 201 2.64 11.38 -12.41
N ALA A 202 1.50 11.41 -11.71
CA ALA A 202 0.19 11.42 -12.34
C ALA A 202 -0.80 12.29 -11.57
N ALA A 203 -1.75 12.83 -12.32
CA ALA A 203 -2.94 13.47 -11.79
C ALA A 203 -4.17 12.62 -12.14
N VAL A 204 -5.02 12.36 -11.15
CA VAL A 204 -6.31 11.72 -11.39
C VAL A 204 -7.23 12.71 -12.09
N LYS A 205 -7.79 12.31 -13.23
CA LYS A 205 -8.81 13.06 -13.95
C LYS A 205 -10.04 12.19 -14.11
N THR A 206 -11.21 12.75 -13.88
CA THR A 206 -12.49 12.09 -14.14
C THR A 206 -12.93 12.49 -15.55
N ALA A 207 -13.24 11.50 -16.39
CA ALA A 207 -13.85 11.77 -17.68
C ALA A 207 -15.23 12.42 -17.49
N PRO A 208 -15.67 13.28 -18.43
CA PRO A 208 -16.98 13.94 -18.37
C PRO A 208 -18.15 12.96 -18.34
#